data_AF-A0A918F1N2-F1
#
_entry.id   AF-A0A918F1N2-F1
#
_cell.length_a   1.000
_cell.length_b   1.000
_cell.length_c   1.000
_cell.angle_alpha   90.00
_cell.angle_beta   90.00
_cell.angle_gamma   90.00
#
_symmetry.space_group_name_H-M   'P 1'
#
loop_
_entity.id
_entity.type
_entity.pdbx_description
1 polymer ?
#
loop_
_entity_poly.entity_id
_entity_poly.type
_entity_poly.pdbx_seq_one_letter_code
_entity_poly.pdbx_strand_id
1 'polypeptide(L)'
;MASDIKDIAHSVDAAAVTELLPVRPRLLALGEPTHGEDTLLDLRNDLFRQLVEQQGYRTIALETDCLRGLRVDAYVTTGTGTLDEVMEHGLSHGWGASAANRRLVHWMREFNEDRPAPDRVRFAGIDGPLEITGAESPRRVLTALHAYLAAHLDPDLLPCTPDTLDRLLGPDEPWSDPEVMTDPSRSVGRTPEARELRLLADDLTALLDTQAPQLVTATSPDDRHTARLYARTATGLLRYHSWMADSSPSRMTHLLATRDAMMADNLLALTARGPALVHAHNSHLQRDKSSLRMWNHPLLRWWSAGALVSTHLGEEYAFLATALGTLRHHGVDTPAPDTLEGLLHGLPGDRYLLDAARLSTALGDTPPGVRVSPYYGYAPLDPAQLPSVDGVVYVRDVTRDQGRLPDMPVRR
;
A
#
# COMPACT_ATOMS: atom_id res chain seq x y z
N MET A 1 -18.29 15.62 -26.66
CA MET A 1 -18.00 15.23 -25.25
C MET A 1 -18.54 13.85 -24.92
N ALA A 2 -19.83 13.64 -24.65
CA ALA A 2 -20.32 12.31 -24.23
C ALA A 2 -20.20 11.22 -25.31
N SER A 3 -20.34 11.55 -26.60
CA SER A 3 -20.05 10.64 -27.72
C SER A 3 -18.58 10.23 -27.76
N ASP A 4 -17.68 11.19 -27.55
CA ASP A 4 -16.24 11.00 -27.72
C ASP A 4 -15.65 10.20 -26.56
N ILE A 5 -16.19 10.37 -25.35
CA ILE A 5 -15.84 9.55 -24.17
C ILE A 5 -16.29 8.10 -24.36
N LYS A 6 -17.46 7.87 -24.98
CA LYS A 6 -17.96 6.52 -25.24
C LYS A 6 -17.04 5.72 -26.16
N ASP A 7 -16.42 6.37 -27.13
CA ASP A 7 -15.55 5.71 -28.11
C ASP A 7 -14.18 5.29 -27.54
N ILE A 8 -13.81 5.81 -26.36
CA ILE A 8 -12.56 5.48 -25.66
C ILE A 8 -12.77 4.66 -24.38
N ALA A 9 -14.02 4.23 -24.12
CA ALA A 9 -14.35 3.41 -22.96
C ALA A 9 -14.18 1.93 -23.31
N HIS A 10 -13.24 1.27 -22.62
CA HIS A 10 -12.90 -0.14 -22.82
C HIS A 10 -13.33 -1.00 -21.63
N SER A 11 -13.40 -2.31 -21.82
CA SER A 11 -13.53 -3.26 -20.70
C SER A 11 -12.32 -3.18 -19.77
N VAL A 12 -12.53 -3.46 -18.48
CA VAL A 12 -11.44 -3.53 -17.50
C VAL A 12 -10.85 -4.94 -17.54
N ASP A 13 -9.85 -5.15 -18.40
CA ASP A 13 -9.15 -6.42 -18.54
C ASP A 13 -7.66 -6.21 -18.85
N ALA A 14 -6.88 -7.30 -18.78
CA ALA A 14 -5.42 -7.21 -18.96
C ALA A 14 -5.01 -6.78 -20.37
N ALA A 15 -5.81 -7.10 -21.40
CA ALA A 15 -5.50 -6.73 -22.78
C ALA A 15 -5.69 -5.23 -22.97
N ALA A 16 -6.81 -4.67 -22.51
CA ALA A 16 -7.11 -3.25 -22.57
C ALA A 16 -6.09 -2.42 -21.76
N VAL A 17 -5.67 -2.89 -20.57
CA VAL A 17 -4.61 -2.23 -19.79
C VAL A 17 -3.27 -2.25 -20.54
N THR A 18 -2.93 -3.36 -21.18
CA THR A 18 -1.66 -3.47 -21.92
C THR A 18 -1.66 -2.63 -23.20
N GLU A 19 -2.80 -2.49 -23.87
CA GLU A 19 -2.94 -1.63 -25.06
C GLU A 19 -2.89 -0.14 -24.71
N LEU A 20 -3.44 0.24 -23.54
CA LEU A 20 -3.45 1.61 -23.04
C LEU A 20 -2.03 2.10 -22.69
N LEU A 21 -1.20 1.24 -22.10
CA LEU A 21 0.11 1.63 -21.59
C LEU A 21 1.19 1.57 -22.69
N PRO A 22 1.93 2.67 -22.95
CA PRO A 22 2.93 2.71 -24.03
C PRO A 22 4.14 1.83 -23.75
N VAL A 23 4.46 1.63 -22.48
CA VAL A 23 5.54 0.78 -21.98
C VAL A 23 4.94 -0.15 -20.94
N ARG A 24 5.36 -1.42 -20.96
CA ARG A 24 5.00 -2.36 -19.90
C ARG A 24 5.65 -1.89 -18.58
N PRO A 25 4.87 -1.51 -17.56
CA PRO A 25 5.45 -0.98 -16.34
C PRO A 25 6.11 -2.08 -15.50
N ARG A 26 7.14 -1.71 -14.73
CA ARG A 26 7.68 -2.55 -13.66
C ARG A 26 6.79 -2.54 -12.43
N LEU A 27 6.06 -1.46 -12.23
CA LEU A 27 5.01 -1.38 -11.20
C LEU A 27 3.72 -0.85 -11.81
N LEU A 28 2.71 -1.71 -11.86
CA LEU A 28 1.35 -1.33 -12.22
C LEU A 28 0.52 -1.16 -10.95
N ALA A 29 0.11 0.07 -10.68
CA ALA A 29 -0.68 0.45 -9.53
C ALA A 29 -2.15 0.60 -9.90
N LEU A 30 -3.02 -0.07 -9.15
CA LEU A 30 -4.46 0.11 -9.19
C LEU A 30 -4.89 0.79 -7.88
N GLY A 31 -5.48 1.96 -7.99
CA GLY A 31 -6.00 2.67 -6.83
C GLY A 31 -7.45 2.30 -6.52
N GLU A 32 -7.92 2.62 -5.31
CA GLU A 32 -9.34 2.67 -4.96
C GLU A 32 -9.72 4.00 -4.30
N PRO A 33 -10.94 4.52 -4.52
CA PRO A 33 -11.36 5.81 -3.95
C PRO A 33 -12.01 5.68 -2.56
N THR A 34 -12.20 4.46 -2.07
CA THR A 34 -12.75 4.13 -0.75
C THR A 34 -12.32 2.71 -0.37
N HIS A 35 -12.14 2.45 0.92
CA HIS A 35 -11.85 1.12 1.43
C HIS A 35 -13.12 0.34 1.78
N GLY A 36 -12.98 -0.98 1.94
CA GLY A 36 -14.00 -1.85 2.54
C GLY A 36 -15.09 -2.34 1.57
N GLU A 37 -14.91 -2.10 0.27
CA GLU A 37 -15.93 -2.42 -0.74
C GLU A 37 -15.51 -3.61 -1.61
N ASP A 38 -16.07 -4.78 -1.33
CA ASP A 38 -15.72 -6.03 -2.03
C ASP A 38 -15.98 -5.94 -3.55
N THR A 39 -16.91 -5.09 -4.01
CA THR A 39 -17.11 -4.82 -5.46
C THR A 39 -15.83 -4.28 -6.13
N LEU A 40 -15.10 -3.38 -5.47
CA LEU A 40 -13.84 -2.82 -5.98
C LEU A 40 -12.72 -3.86 -5.89
N LEU A 41 -12.69 -4.60 -4.78
CA LEU A 41 -11.71 -5.63 -4.52
C LEU A 41 -11.83 -6.84 -5.46
N ASP A 42 -13.05 -7.20 -5.88
CA ASP A 42 -13.29 -8.24 -6.88
C ASP A 42 -12.86 -7.81 -8.28
N LEU A 43 -13.10 -6.54 -8.67
CA LEU A 43 -12.55 -5.99 -9.90
C LEU A 43 -11.02 -6.09 -9.89
N ARG A 44 -10.39 -5.69 -8.78
CA ARG A 44 -8.94 -5.81 -8.57
C ARG A 44 -8.46 -7.26 -8.68
N ASN A 45 -9.18 -8.22 -8.10
CA ASN A 45 -8.85 -9.64 -8.17
C ASN A 45 -8.89 -10.15 -9.61
N ASP A 46 -9.96 -9.85 -10.34
CA ASP A 46 -10.13 -10.29 -11.73
C ASP A 46 -9.05 -9.72 -12.64
N LEU A 47 -8.74 -8.43 -12.50
CA LEU A 47 -7.69 -7.79 -13.29
C LEU A 47 -6.31 -8.35 -12.94
N PHE A 48 -5.98 -8.48 -11.65
CA PHE A 48 -4.66 -8.97 -11.22
C PHE A 48 -4.43 -10.42 -11.63
N ARG A 49 -5.45 -11.28 -11.52
CA ARG A 49 -5.39 -12.66 -12.02
C ARG A 49 -5.03 -12.69 -13.50
N GLN A 50 -5.73 -11.91 -14.33
CA GLN A 50 -5.45 -11.85 -15.77
C GLN A 50 -4.04 -11.32 -16.06
N LEU A 51 -3.57 -10.30 -15.34
CA LEU A 51 -2.22 -9.76 -15.50
C LEU A 51 -1.13 -10.77 -15.08
N VAL A 52 -1.38 -11.57 -14.04
CA VAL A 52 -0.48 -12.67 -13.66
C VAL A 52 -0.47 -13.76 -14.72
N GLU A 53 -1.65 -14.22 -15.17
CA GLU A 53 -1.81 -15.33 -16.11
C GLU A 53 -1.33 -14.99 -17.52
N GLN A 54 -1.62 -13.78 -18.01
CA GLN A 54 -1.43 -13.38 -19.41
C GLN A 54 -0.20 -12.50 -19.61
N GLN A 55 0.13 -11.63 -18.64
CA GLN A 55 1.22 -10.67 -18.75
C GLN A 55 2.45 -11.09 -17.94
N GLY A 56 2.37 -12.11 -17.10
CA GLY A 56 3.54 -12.66 -16.40
C GLY A 56 4.01 -11.84 -15.20
N TYR A 57 3.13 -11.03 -14.59
CA TYR A 57 3.41 -10.46 -13.27
C TYR A 57 3.51 -11.57 -12.21
N ARG A 58 4.43 -11.43 -11.24
CA ARG A 58 4.68 -12.48 -10.23
C ARG A 58 4.66 -11.97 -8.79
N THR A 59 4.34 -10.71 -8.58
CA THR A 59 4.17 -10.14 -7.24
C THR A 59 2.87 -9.37 -7.19
N ILE A 60 2.02 -9.68 -6.21
CA ILE A 60 0.84 -8.90 -5.86
C ILE A 60 1.09 -8.26 -4.49
N ALA A 61 1.05 -6.93 -4.46
CA ALA A 61 1.28 -6.13 -3.29
C ALA A 61 -0.01 -5.42 -2.86
N LEU A 62 -0.34 -5.45 -1.57
CA LEU A 62 -1.49 -4.75 -1.00
C LEU A 62 -1.02 -3.73 0.06
N GLU A 63 -1.82 -2.70 0.29
CA GLU A 63 -1.62 -1.65 1.32
C GLU A 63 -1.70 -2.17 2.79
N THR A 64 -1.18 -3.36 3.05
CA THR A 64 -1.21 -4.01 4.35
C THR A 64 0.19 -4.05 4.95
N ASP A 65 0.29 -4.24 6.27
CA ASP A 65 1.53 -4.39 7.02
C ASP A 65 2.48 -5.39 6.32
N CYS A 66 3.63 -4.87 5.92
CA CYS A 66 4.69 -5.61 5.23
C CYS A 66 5.19 -6.83 6.01
N LEU A 67 5.14 -6.83 7.34
CA LEU A 67 5.55 -7.94 8.19
C LEU A 67 4.46 -9.00 8.38
N ARG A 68 3.18 -8.60 8.33
CA ARG A 68 2.05 -9.54 8.31
C ARG A 68 1.94 -10.20 6.94
N GLY A 69 2.22 -9.47 5.86
CA GLY A 69 2.25 -9.98 4.50
C GLY A 69 3.20 -11.17 4.30
N LEU A 70 4.29 -11.27 5.08
CA LEU A 70 5.17 -12.46 5.08
C LEU A 70 4.42 -13.77 5.40
N ARG A 71 3.39 -13.72 6.26
CA ARG A 71 2.55 -14.88 6.59
C ARG A 71 1.70 -15.30 5.40
N VAL A 72 1.11 -14.34 4.69
CA VAL A 72 0.35 -14.60 3.47
C VAL A 72 1.25 -15.17 2.39
N ASP A 73 2.44 -14.59 2.21
CA ASP A 73 3.42 -15.07 1.22
C ASP A 73 3.89 -16.50 1.51
N ALA A 74 4.17 -16.84 2.77
CA ALA A 74 4.49 -18.20 3.18
C ALA A 74 3.32 -19.18 2.90
N TYR A 75 2.09 -18.77 3.20
CA TYR A 75 0.93 -19.60 2.87
C TYR A 75 0.80 -19.85 1.36
N VAL A 76 0.83 -18.81 0.53
CA VAL A 76 0.62 -18.99 -0.92
C VAL A 76 1.78 -19.72 -1.58
N THR A 77 3.01 -19.60 -1.07
CA THR A 77 4.20 -20.21 -1.70
C THR A 77 4.57 -21.60 -1.19
N THR A 78 4.37 -21.87 0.10
CA THR A 78 4.77 -23.14 0.73
C THR A 78 3.61 -23.89 1.38
N GLY A 79 2.41 -23.30 1.47
CA GLY A 79 1.27 -23.91 2.15
C GLY A 79 1.39 -23.89 3.68
N THR A 80 2.21 -23.00 4.24
CA THR A 80 2.38 -22.90 5.70
C THR A 80 1.14 -22.29 6.35
N GLY A 81 0.58 -22.97 7.35
CA GLY A 81 -0.62 -22.56 8.08
C GLY A 81 -1.91 -22.84 7.33
N THR A 82 -3.02 -22.37 7.87
CA THR A 82 -4.35 -22.47 7.23
C THR A 82 -4.79 -21.14 6.64
N LEU A 83 -5.71 -21.18 5.67
CA LEU A 83 -6.30 -19.95 5.11
C LEU A 83 -6.94 -19.09 6.21
N ASP A 84 -7.61 -19.70 7.19
CA ASP A 84 -8.28 -18.98 8.27
C ASP A 84 -7.26 -18.19 9.13
N GLU A 85 -6.18 -18.83 9.57
CA GLU A 85 -5.11 -18.17 10.33
C GLU A 85 -4.41 -17.06 9.52
N VAL A 86 -4.26 -17.27 8.21
CA VAL A 86 -3.62 -16.30 7.31
C VAL A 86 -4.52 -15.09 7.11
N MET A 87 -5.83 -15.29 6.94
CA MET A 87 -6.77 -14.18 6.86
C MET A 87 -6.85 -13.43 8.20
N GLU A 88 -6.80 -14.11 9.34
CA GLU A 88 -6.86 -13.47 10.65
C GLU A 88 -5.61 -12.65 10.99
N HIS A 89 -4.42 -13.12 10.62
CA HIS A 89 -3.15 -12.53 11.09
C HIS A 89 -2.21 -12.03 9.98
N GLY A 90 -2.50 -12.32 8.72
CA GLY A 90 -1.67 -11.98 7.57
C GLY A 90 -2.00 -10.62 6.95
N LEU A 91 -3.14 -10.02 7.31
CA LEU A 91 -3.58 -8.71 6.86
C LEU A 91 -3.84 -7.79 8.07
N SER A 92 -3.57 -6.50 7.88
CA SER A 92 -3.80 -5.41 8.84
C SER A 92 -5.10 -4.65 8.51
N HIS A 93 -5.44 -3.61 9.28
CA HIS A 93 -6.59 -2.74 9.02
C HIS A 93 -7.95 -3.46 8.97
N GLY A 94 -8.04 -4.66 9.55
CA GLY A 94 -9.23 -5.52 9.51
C GLY A 94 -9.51 -6.19 8.15
N TRP A 95 -8.61 -6.06 7.17
CA TRP A 95 -8.82 -6.56 5.80
C TRP A 95 -8.85 -8.07 5.68
N GLY A 96 -8.48 -8.78 6.74
CA GLY A 96 -8.67 -10.22 6.92
C GLY A 96 -10.12 -10.68 6.78
N ALA A 97 -11.09 -9.82 7.12
CA ALA A 97 -12.51 -10.15 7.08
C ALA A 97 -13.15 -9.94 5.70
N SER A 98 -12.44 -9.34 4.73
CA SER A 98 -12.96 -9.19 3.35
C SER A 98 -13.02 -10.54 2.65
N ALA A 99 -14.18 -10.85 2.06
CA ALA A 99 -14.34 -12.08 1.29
C ALA A 99 -13.55 -12.00 -0.03
N ALA A 100 -13.47 -10.81 -0.64
CA ALA A 100 -12.65 -10.58 -1.82
C ALA A 100 -11.14 -10.81 -1.55
N ASN A 101 -10.60 -10.33 -0.42
CA ASN A 101 -9.21 -10.63 -0.07
C ASN A 101 -8.98 -12.12 0.20
N ARG A 102 -9.93 -12.81 0.86
CA ARG A 102 -9.88 -14.27 1.03
C ARG A 102 -9.83 -14.99 -0.31
N ARG A 103 -10.67 -14.60 -1.27
CA ARG A 103 -10.69 -15.16 -2.64
C ARG A 103 -9.34 -14.96 -3.33
N LEU A 104 -8.73 -13.78 -3.21
CA LEU A 104 -7.42 -13.50 -3.78
C LEU A 104 -6.34 -14.43 -3.21
N VAL A 105 -6.23 -14.52 -1.88
CA VAL A 105 -5.23 -15.35 -1.21
C VAL A 105 -5.42 -16.83 -1.54
N HIS A 106 -6.67 -17.30 -1.60
CA HIS A 106 -6.99 -18.65 -2.03
C HIS A 106 -6.54 -18.92 -3.48
N TRP A 107 -6.91 -18.05 -4.42
CA TRP A 107 -6.51 -18.19 -5.81
C TRP A 107 -4.99 -18.15 -5.99
N MET A 108 -4.27 -17.29 -5.26
CA MET A 108 -2.80 -17.25 -5.30
C MET A 108 -2.19 -18.58 -4.85
N ARG A 109 -2.77 -19.21 -3.82
CA ARG A 109 -2.35 -20.54 -3.36
C ARG A 109 -2.59 -21.59 -4.44
N GLU A 110 -3.80 -21.65 -5.01
CA GLU A 110 -4.16 -22.58 -6.09
C GLU A 110 -3.27 -22.41 -7.32
N PHE A 111 -3.00 -21.16 -7.72
CA PHE A 111 -2.12 -20.85 -8.84
C PHE A 111 -0.70 -21.41 -8.63
N ASN A 112 -0.22 -21.47 -7.38
CA ASN A 112 1.13 -21.87 -7.04
C ASN A 112 1.36 -23.37 -6.85
N GLU A 113 0.30 -24.18 -6.66
CA GLU A 113 0.44 -25.57 -6.18
C GLU A 113 1.37 -26.42 -7.05
N ASP A 114 1.23 -26.32 -8.37
CA ASP A 114 2.01 -27.11 -9.34
C ASP A 114 3.10 -26.29 -10.05
N ARG A 115 3.44 -25.10 -9.55
CA ARG A 115 4.41 -24.21 -10.19
C ARG A 115 5.80 -24.30 -9.56
N PRO A 116 6.88 -24.27 -10.36
CA PRO A 116 8.23 -24.12 -9.84
C PRO A 116 8.38 -22.74 -9.19
N ALA A 117 9.29 -22.62 -8.23
CA ALA A 117 9.45 -21.40 -7.43
C ALA A 117 9.58 -20.07 -8.25
N PRO A 118 10.29 -20.02 -9.39
CA PRO A 118 10.37 -18.80 -10.21
C PRO A 118 9.04 -18.37 -10.86
N ASP A 119 8.10 -19.30 -11.05
CA ASP A 119 6.81 -19.05 -11.70
C ASP A 119 5.68 -18.83 -10.69
N ARG A 120 5.96 -18.96 -9.40
CA ARG A 120 4.97 -18.72 -8.34
C ARG A 120 4.68 -17.23 -8.19
N VAL A 121 3.42 -16.91 -7.95
CA VAL A 121 3.02 -15.58 -7.50
C VAL A 121 3.39 -15.40 -6.03
N ARG A 122 4.01 -14.26 -5.70
CA ARG A 122 4.35 -13.84 -4.34
C ARG A 122 3.37 -12.80 -3.85
N PHE A 123 3.14 -12.79 -2.54
CA PHE A 123 2.36 -11.78 -1.85
C PHE A 123 3.29 -10.79 -1.14
N ALA A 124 2.92 -9.51 -1.10
CA ALA A 124 3.60 -8.52 -0.27
C ALA A 124 2.62 -7.55 0.39
N GLY A 125 2.90 -7.18 1.63
CA GLY A 125 2.38 -5.95 2.22
C GLY A 125 3.35 -4.80 1.94
N ILE A 126 2.83 -3.61 1.63
CA ILE A 126 3.68 -2.42 1.41
C ILE A 126 3.64 -1.46 2.59
N ASP A 127 2.62 -1.53 3.44
CA ASP A 127 2.49 -0.60 4.55
C ASP A 127 3.49 -0.92 5.67
N GLY A 128 3.81 0.09 6.47
CA GLY A 128 4.49 -0.13 7.73
C GLY A 128 3.61 -0.94 8.71
N PRO A 129 4.18 -1.44 9.80
CA PRO A 129 3.42 -1.99 10.94
C PRO A 129 2.70 -0.88 11.70
N LEU A 130 1.73 -0.26 11.03
CA LEU A 130 1.04 0.96 11.42
C LEU A 130 -0.46 0.74 11.35
N GLU A 131 -1.18 1.34 12.29
CA GLU A 131 -2.64 1.42 12.35
C GLU A 131 -3.07 2.89 12.51
N ILE A 132 -4.36 3.18 12.36
CA ILE A 132 -4.87 4.57 12.39
C ILE A 132 -4.45 5.31 13.67
N THR A 133 -4.40 4.62 14.81
CA THR A 133 -4.13 5.22 16.11
C THR A 133 -2.78 4.81 16.72
N GLY A 134 -1.93 4.05 16.02
CA GLY A 134 -0.69 3.56 16.63
C GLY A 134 0.27 2.91 15.66
N ALA A 135 1.45 2.59 16.18
CA ALA A 135 2.49 1.86 15.47
C ALA A 135 2.97 0.71 16.35
N GLU A 136 3.37 -0.40 15.73
CA GLU A 136 3.92 -1.54 16.47
C GLU A 136 5.29 -1.21 17.10
N SER A 137 5.67 -2.00 18.10
CA SER A 137 7.01 -1.95 18.69
C SER A 137 8.09 -2.29 17.65
N PRO A 138 9.22 -1.56 17.59
CA PRO A 138 10.33 -1.89 16.70
C PRO A 138 11.08 -3.15 17.14
N ARG A 139 10.75 -3.75 18.30
CA ARG A 139 11.39 -4.94 18.87
C ARG A 139 11.50 -6.08 17.89
N ARG A 140 10.40 -6.47 17.24
CA ARG A 140 10.36 -7.63 16.33
C ARG A 140 11.39 -7.47 15.20
N VAL A 141 11.42 -6.31 14.55
CA VAL A 141 12.28 -6.08 13.39
C VAL A 141 13.74 -5.87 13.77
N LEU A 142 14.02 -5.16 14.86
CA LEU A 142 15.39 -4.99 15.35
C LEU A 142 16.00 -6.30 15.82
N THR A 143 15.26 -7.08 16.61
CA THR A 143 15.73 -8.37 17.11
C THR A 143 15.95 -9.37 15.96
N ALA A 144 15.04 -9.39 14.97
CA ALA A 144 15.17 -10.28 13.82
C ALA A 144 16.34 -9.88 12.91
N LEU A 145 16.57 -8.59 12.67
CA LEU A 145 17.73 -8.12 11.92
C LEU A 145 19.04 -8.43 12.64
N HIS A 146 19.10 -8.16 13.96
CA HIS A 146 20.26 -8.47 14.79
C HIS A 146 20.57 -9.97 14.76
N ALA A 147 19.57 -10.83 14.99
CA ALA A 147 19.72 -12.28 14.97
C ALA A 147 20.19 -12.81 13.61
N TYR A 148 19.65 -12.26 12.50
CA TYR A 148 20.11 -12.60 11.16
C TYR A 148 21.60 -12.29 10.95
N LEU A 149 22.05 -11.10 11.37
CA LEU A 149 23.45 -10.70 11.26
C LEU A 149 24.35 -11.55 12.17
N ALA A 150 23.94 -11.78 13.41
CA ALA A 150 24.67 -12.58 14.40
C ALA A 150 24.84 -14.05 13.97
N ALA A 151 23.90 -14.61 13.22
CA ALA A 151 23.99 -15.98 12.72
C ALA A 151 25.03 -16.15 11.59
N HIS A 152 25.47 -15.06 10.96
CA HIS A 152 26.28 -15.12 9.74
C HIS A 152 27.57 -14.31 9.79
N LEU A 153 27.76 -13.48 10.80
CA LEU A 153 28.92 -12.58 10.95
C LEU A 153 29.65 -12.84 12.27
N ASP A 154 30.87 -12.31 12.37
CA ASP A 154 31.62 -12.28 13.62
C ASP A 154 30.85 -11.42 14.66
N PRO A 155 30.58 -11.93 15.87
CA PRO A 155 29.92 -11.17 16.93
C PRO A 155 30.58 -9.81 17.24
N ASP A 156 31.90 -9.69 17.08
CA ASP A 156 32.64 -8.46 17.35
C ASP A 156 32.34 -7.34 16.33
N LEU A 157 31.69 -7.67 15.20
CA LEU A 157 31.22 -6.68 14.23
C LEU A 157 29.84 -6.10 14.56
N LEU A 158 29.08 -6.71 15.48
CA LEU A 158 27.75 -6.22 15.83
C LEU A 158 27.85 -4.96 16.71
N PRO A 159 27.06 -3.91 16.44
CA PRO A 159 27.15 -2.64 17.17
C PRO A 159 26.67 -2.76 18.63
N CYS A 160 25.92 -3.82 18.96
CA CYS A 160 25.46 -4.09 20.32
C CYS A 160 25.16 -5.58 20.55
N THR A 161 25.05 -5.96 21.83
CA THR A 161 24.57 -7.29 22.23
C THR A 161 23.04 -7.37 22.25
N PRO A 162 22.44 -8.57 22.16
CA PRO A 162 20.99 -8.74 22.31
C PRO A 162 20.44 -8.14 23.62
N ASP A 163 21.17 -8.30 24.74
CA ASP A 163 20.79 -7.74 26.04
C ASP A 163 20.79 -6.20 26.04
N THR A 164 21.72 -5.58 25.32
CA THR A 164 21.74 -4.12 25.16
C THR A 164 20.54 -3.65 24.36
N LEU A 165 20.22 -4.36 23.27
CA LEU A 165 19.06 -4.07 22.43
C LEU A 165 17.74 -4.21 23.22
N ASP A 166 17.59 -5.30 23.97
CA ASP A 166 16.41 -5.56 24.81
C ASP A 166 16.22 -4.48 25.87
N ARG A 167 17.30 -4.09 26.56
CA ARG A 167 17.28 -3.02 27.57
C ARG A 167 16.87 -1.67 26.98
N LEU A 168 17.37 -1.33 25.79
CA LEU A 168 17.03 -0.06 25.12
C LEU A 168 15.58 -0.06 24.61
N LEU A 169 15.08 -1.20 24.15
CA LEU A 169 13.68 -1.36 23.74
C LEU A 169 12.73 -1.20 24.92
N GLY A 170 13.06 -1.78 26.09
CA GLY A 170 12.18 -1.76 27.25
C GLY A 170 10.83 -2.46 26.98
N PRO A 171 9.79 -2.27 27.82
CA PRO A 171 8.48 -2.85 27.55
C PRO A 171 7.90 -2.44 26.19
N ASP A 172 7.09 -3.28 25.56
CA ASP A 172 6.49 -3.00 24.25
C ASP A 172 5.31 -2.03 24.36
N GLU A 173 4.61 -2.03 25.50
CA GLU A 173 3.37 -1.27 25.71
C GLU A 173 3.50 0.24 25.45
N PRO A 174 4.58 0.94 25.85
CA PRO A 174 4.77 2.36 25.55
C PRO A 174 5.00 2.65 24.05
N TRP A 175 5.50 1.69 23.28
CA TRP A 175 5.64 1.85 21.83
C TRP A 175 4.29 1.74 21.15
N SER A 176 3.47 0.78 21.56
CA SER A 176 2.16 0.49 20.95
C SER A 176 0.98 1.23 21.60
N ASP A 177 1.23 2.25 22.42
CA ASP A 177 0.17 3.00 23.12
C ASP A 177 -0.70 3.78 22.11
N PRO A 178 -1.99 3.43 21.94
CA PRO A 178 -2.85 4.09 20.96
C PRO A 178 -3.19 5.53 21.33
N GLU A 179 -3.07 5.92 22.60
CA GLU A 179 -3.35 7.29 23.05
C GLU A 179 -2.28 8.28 22.52
N VAL A 180 -1.12 7.77 22.10
CA VAL A 180 -0.04 8.57 21.52
C VAL A 180 -0.51 9.36 20.31
N MET A 181 -1.40 8.80 19.47
CA MET A 181 -1.89 9.52 18.29
C MET A 181 -2.56 10.85 18.65
N THR A 182 -3.31 10.89 19.75
CA THR A 182 -3.98 12.11 20.25
C THR A 182 -3.16 12.92 21.24
N ASP A 183 -2.20 12.29 21.94
CA ASP A 183 -1.32 12.94 22.91
C ASP A 183 0.15 12.59 22.66
N PRO A 184 0.91 13.45 21.94
CA PRO A 184 2.31 13.19 21.62
C PRO A 184 3.22 13.10 22.86
N SER A 185 2.81 13.65 24.01
CA SER A 185 3.64 13.64 25.23
C SER A 185 3.82 12.25 25.83
N ARG A 186 2.96 11.30 25.45
CA ARG A 186 3.03 9.89 25.85
C ARG A 186 4.05 9.09 25.05
N SER A 187 4.51 9.60 23.91
CA SER A 187 5.38 8.85 23.02
C SER A 187 6.80 8.71 23.57
N VAL A 188 7.34 7.50 23.51
CA VAL A 188 8.75 7.22 23.81
C VAL A 188 9.70 7.54 22.65
N GLY A 189 9.19 7.89 21.46
CA GLY A 189 9.98 7.97 20.23
C GLY A 189 11.10 9.02 20.19
N ARG A 190 11.22 9.87 21.21
CA ARG A 190 12.28 10.88 21.35
C ARG A 190 13.07 10.77 22.67
N THR A 191 12.91 9.70 23.44
CA THR A 191 13.76 9.42 24.61
C THR A 191 15.21 9.18 24.18
N PRO A 192 16.19 9.30 25.10
CA PRO A 192 17.58 8.93 24.81
C PRO A 192 17.72 7.50 24.26
N GLU A 193 16.97 6.55 24.80
CA GLU A 193 16.98 5.14 24.39
C GLU A 193 16.44 5.00 22.96
N ALA A 194 15.33 5.67 22.62
CA ALA A 194 14.79 5.65 21.27
C ALA A 194 15.73 6.29 20.23
N ARG A 195 16.48 7.32 20.64
CA ARG A 195 17.49 7.96 19.79
C ARG A 195 18.69 7.03 19.56
N GLU A 196 19.12 6.31 20.59
CA GLU A 196 20.17 5.30 20.46
C GLU A 196 19.73 4.15 19.56
N LEU A 197 18.49 3.66 19.71
CA LEU A 197 17.92 2.65 18.82
C LEU A 197 17.91 3.08 17.35
N ARG A 198 17.75 4.38 17.06
CA ARG A 198 17.85 4.91 15.69
C ARG A 198 19.27 4.83 15.13
N LEU A 199 20.29 5.05 15.96
CA LEU A 199 21.69 4.89 15.57
C LEU A 199 22.00 3.41 15.34
N LEU A 200 21.58 2.53 16.26
CA LEU A 200 21.76 1.09 16.11
C LEU A 200 21.03 0.52 14.88
N ALA A 201 19.84 1.00 14.55
CA ALA A 201 19.13 0.61 13.33
C ALA A 201 19.90 1.00 12.06
N ASP A 202 20.50 2.20 12.06
CA ASP A 202 21.36 2.69 10.97
C ASP A 202 22.62 1.83 10.84
N ASP A 203 23.33 1.58 11.94
CA ASP A 203 24.55 0.76 11.98
C ASP A 203 24.28 -0.70 11.55
N LEU A 204 23.18 -1.31 12.01
CA LEU A 204 22.78 -2.66 11.58
C LEU A 204 22.44 -2.70 10.09
N THR A 205 21.80 -1.66 9.56
CA THR A 205 21.51 -1.54 8.12
C THR A 205 22.79 -1.40 7.31
N ALA A 206 23.71 -0.53 7.74
CA ALA A 206 25.01 -0.35 7.11
C ALA A 206 25.85 -1.64 7.17
N LEU A 207 25.79 -2.39 8.28
CA LEU A 207 26.45 -3.69 8.40
C LEU A 207 25.86 -4.72 7.42
N LEU A 208 24.53 -4.78 7.29
CA LEU A 208 23.86 -5.66 6.33
C LEU A 208 24.33 -5.39 4.89
N ASP A 209 24.47 -4.12 4.51
CA ASP A 209 24.87 -3.73 3.16
C ASP A 209 26.37 -3.93 2.90
N THR A 210 27.24 -3.57 3.86
CA THR A 210 28.69 -3.71 3.72
C THR A 210 29.14 -5.18 3.73
N GLN A 211 28.37 -6.06 4.38
CA GLN A 211 28.61 -7.51 4.41
C GLN A 211 27.87 -8.26 3.29
N ALA A 212 27.25 -7.57 2.33
CA ALA A 212 26.50 -8.19 1.25
C ALA A 212 27.26 -9.27 0.47
N PRO A 213 28.57 -9.14 0.14
CA PRO A 213 29.30 -10.20 -0.57
C PRO A 213 29.33 -11.53 0.19
N GLN A 214 29.55 -11.49 1.51
CA GLN A 214 29.53 -12.68 2.36
C GLN A 214 28.11 -13.26 2.46
N LEU A 215 27.13 -12.41 2.74
CA LEU A 215 25.73 -12.83 2.90
C LEU A 215 25.15 -13.41 1.60
N VAL A 216 25.57 -12.92 0.43
CA VAL A 216 25.16 -13.49 -0.86
C VAL A 216 25.59 -14.96 -0.99
N THR A 217 26.76 -15.31 -0.47
CA THR A 217 27.26 -16.69 -0.48
C THR A 217 26.67 -17.55 0.63
N ALA A 218 26.33 -16.96 1.77
CA ALA A 218 25.94 -17.68 2.98
C ALA A 218 24.44 -17.96 3.09
N THR A 219 23.58 -17.17 2.46
CA THR A 219 22.12 -17.24 2.68
C THR A 219 21.32 -17.29 1.37
N SER A 220 20.02 -17.57 1.46
CA SER A 220 19.16 -17.57 0.28
C SER A 220 18.77 -16.13 -0.14
N PRO A 221 18.38 -15.91 -1.40
CA PRO A 221 17.83 -14.61 -1.83
C PRO A 221 16.61 -14.15 -1.01
N ASP A 222 15.76 -15.08 -0.58
CA ASP A 222 14.56 -14.79 0.23
C ASP A 222 14.92 -14.37 1.66
N ASP A 223 15.93 -15.00 2.27
CA ASP A 223 16.43 -14.59 3.60
C ASP A 223 17.03 -13.19 3.54
N ARG A 224 17.83 -12.89 2.51
CA ARG A 224 18.38 -11.53 2.31
C ARG A 224 17.29 -10.50 2.07
N HIS A 225 16.25 -10.84 1.33
CA HIS A 225 15.13 -9.93 1.10
C HIS A 225 14.40 -9.63 2.41
N THR A 226 14.15 -10.66 3.21
CA THR A 226 13.52 -10.55 4.53
C THR A 226 14.37 -9.72 5.50
N ALA A 227 15.70 -9.94 5.56
CA ALA A 227 16.60 -9.13 6.36
C ALA A 227 16.58 -7.65 5.95
N ARG A 228 16.58 -7.35 4.65
CA ARG A 228 16.44 -5.98 4.14
C ARG A 228 15.08 -5.36 4.44
N LEU A 229 14.01 -6.17 4.44
CA LEU A 229 12.70 -5.70 4.90
C LEU A 229 12.76 -5.30 6.37
N TYR A 230 13.35 -6.13 7.24
CA TYR A 230 13.53 -5.78 8.66
C TYR A 230 14.33 -4.49 8.85
N ALA A 231 15.42 -4.31 8.11
CA ALA A 231 16.23 -3.08 8.15
C ALA A 231 15.42 -1.82 7.78
N ARG A 232 14.71 -1.84 6.64
CA ARG A 232 13.89 -0.70 6.21
C ARG A 232 12.73 -0.44 7.18
N THR A 233 12.06 -1.49 7.65
CA THR A 233 10.94 -1.38 8.58
C THR A 233 11.38 -0.88 9.96
N ALA A 234 12.52 -1.34 10.49
CA ALA A 234 13.08 -0.85 11.76
C ALA A 234 13.39 0.64 11.71
N THR A 235 14.10 1.06 10.65
CA THR A 235 14.43 2.48 10.43
C THR A 235 13.18 3.33 10.23
N GLY A 236 12.22 2.86 9.43
CA GLY A 236 10.94 3.53 9.21
C GLY A 236 10.11 3.68 10.48
N LEU A 237 9.93 2.59 11.24
CA LEU A 237 9.17 2.59 12.50
C LEU A 237 9.79 3.55 13.53
N LEU A 238 11.11 3.51 13.73
CA LEU A 238 11.75 4.41 14.69
C LEU A 238 11.65 5.90 14.27
N ARG A 239 11.70 6.19 12.96
CA ARG A 239 11.41 7.54 12.44
C ARG A 239 9.94 7.93 12.70
N TYR A 240 9.01 7.01 12.47
CA TYR A 240 7.58 7.22 12.73
C TYR A 240 7.32 7.50 14.21
N HIS A 241 7.86 6.67 15.12
CA HIS A 241 7.82 6.89 16.58
C HIS A 241 8.39 8.25 16.97
N SER A 242 9.53 8.65 16.39
CA SER A 242 10.11 9.98 16.60
C SER A 242 9.20 11.12 16.15
N TRP A 243 8.40 10.94 15.10
CA TRP A 243 7.39 11.92 14.69
C TRP A 243 6.12 11.85 15.52
N MET A 244 5.76 10.67 16.05
CA MET A 244 4.64 10.56 16.98
C MET A 244 4.89 11.37 18.26
N ALA A 245 6.15 11.46 18.72
CA ALA A 245 6.56 12.32 19.83
C ALA A 245 6.68 13.81 19.50
N ASP A 246 6.44 14.22 18.25
CA ASP A 246 6.51 15.63 17.87
C ASP A 246 5.22 16.37 18.26
N SER A 247 5.36 17.55 18.85
CA SER A 247 4.22 18.40 19.25
C SER A 247 3.97 19.57 18.31
N SER A 248 4.69 19.65 17.18
CA SER A 248 4.51 20.75 16.24
C SER A 248 3.21 20.59 15.43
N PRO A 249 2.67 21.68 14.86
CA PRO A 249 1.51 21.62 13.97
C PRO A 249 1.72 20.74 12.73
N SER A 250 2.97 20.50 12.33
CA SER A 250 3.34 19.70 11.15
C SER A 250 3.41 18.19 11.43
N ARG A 251 3.25 17.77 12.69
CA ARG A 251 3.35 16.38 13.15
C ARG A 251 2.60 15.41 12.24
N MET A 252 1.31 15.64 12.00
CA MET A 252 0.48 14.73 11.22
C MET A 252 0.94 14.62 9.75
N THR A 253 1.38 15.73 9.17
CA THR A 253 1.99 15.74 7.82
C THR A 253 3.26 14.88 7.79
N HIS A 254 4.11 14.96 8.82
CA HIS A 254 5.30 14.12 8.92
C HIS A 254 4.96 12.63 9.08
N LEU A 255 3.92 12.29 9.84
CA LEU A 255 3.46 10.89 9.99
C LEU A 255 2.98 10.32 8.65
N LEU A 256 2.12 11.04 7.94
CA LEU A 256 1.63 10.64 6.61
C LEU A 256 2.78 10.50 5.60
N ALA A 257 3.67 11.49 5.54
CA ALA A 257 4.84 11.43 4.65
C ALA A 257 5.79 10.28 5.00
N THR A 258 5.97 9.95 6.29
CA THR A 258 6.83 8.84 6.72
C THR A 258 6.22 7.49 6.36
N ARG A 259 4.90 7.32 6.54
CA ARG A 259 4.19 6.09 6.12
C ARG A 259 4.34 5.86 4.62
N ASP A 260 4.08 6.88 3.81
CA ASP A 260 4.19 6.77 2.35
C ASP A 260 5.64 6.57 1.87
N ALA A 261 6.63 7.11 2.58
CA ALA A 261 8.03 6.80 2.31
C ALA A 261 8.36 5.32 2.59
N MET A 262 7.85 4.74 3.69
CA MET A 262 8.01 3.30 3.97
C MET A 262 7.36 2.44 2.88
N MET A 263 6.17 2.83 2.42
CA MET A 263 5.48 2.17 1.31
C MET A 263 6.27 2.25 0.00
N ALA A 264 6.80 3.43 -0.34
CA ALA A 264 7.62 3.62 -1.53
C ALA A 264 8.88 2.75 -1.50
N ASP A 265 9.59 2.71 -0.38
CA ASP A 265 10.78 1.88 -0.20
C ASP A 265 10.47 0.38 -0.38
N ASN A 266 9.32 -0.08 0.12
CA ASN A 266 8.86 -1.45 -0.10
C ASN A 266 8.53 -1.73 -1.57
N LEU A 267 7.83 -0.82 -2.24
CA LEU A 267 7.53 -0.94 -3.67
C LEU A 267 8.81 -0.99 -4.53
N LEU A 268 9.78 -0.12 -4.27
CA LEU A 268 11.07 -0.13 -4.96
C LEU A 268 11.82 -1.44 -4.72
N ALA A 269 11.81 -1.97 -3.50
CA ALA A 269 12.43 -3.26 -3.20
C ALA A 269 11.75 -4.44 -3.92
N LEU A 270 10.43 -4.41 -4.10
CA LEU A 270 9.69 -5.43 -4.85
C LEU A 270 10.01 -5.36 -6.35
N THR A 271 10.00 -4.16 -6.93
CA THR A 271 10.29 -3.96 -8.36
C THR A 271 11.73 -4.28 -8.75
N ALA A 272 12.67 -4.28 -7.81
CA ALA A 272 14.03 -4.77 -8.01
C ALA A 272 14.10 -6.30 -8.20
N ARG A 273 13.06 -7.04 -7.80
CA ARG A 273 12.96 -8.50 -7.99
C ARG A 273 12.21 -8.90 -9.25
N GLY A 274 11.40 -7.99 -9.81
CA GLY A 274 10.64 -8.21 -11.03
C GLY A 274 9.37 -7.36 -11.09
N PRO A 275 8.60 -7.46 -12.18
CA PRO A 275 7.36 -6.71 -12.33
C PRO A 275 6.34 -7.04 -11.24
N ALA A 276 5.74 -6.01 -10.64
CA ALA A 276 4.80 -6.11 -9.53
C ALA A 276 3.48 -5.39 -9.83
N LEU A 277 2.40 -5.90 -9.24
CA LEU A 277 1.09 -5.28 -9.17
C LEU A 277 0.90 -4.73 -7.75
N VAL A 278 0.35 -3.53 -7.61
CA VAL A 278 0.01 -2.95 -6.29
C VAL A 278 -1.42 -2.46 -6.25
N HIS A 279 -2.12 -2.75 -5.15
CA HIS A 279 -3.43 -2.16 -4.82
C HIS A 279 -3.38 -1.41 -3.49
N ALA A 280 -3.85 -0.16 -3.51
CA ALA A 280 -3.93 0.73 -2.34
C ALA A 280 -4.97 1.84 -2.59
N HIS A 281 -5.24 2.68 -1.61
CA HIS A 281 -6.02 3.88 -1.84
C HIS A 281 -5.39 4.78 -2.93
N ASN A 282 -6.21 5.45 -3.75
CA ASN A 282 -5.76 6.40 -4.77
C ASN A 282 -4.73 7.40 -4.22
N SER A 283 -4.95 7.89 -3.00
CA SER A 283 -4.07 8.86 -2.34
C SER A 283 -2.67 8.33 -2.01
N HIS A 284 -2.47 7.01 -1.97
CA HIS A 284 -1.14 6.43 -1.77
C HIS A 284 -0.40 6.22 -3.10
N LEU A 285 -1.10 6.24 -4.24
CA LEU A 285 -0.56 5.84 -5.55
C LEU A 285 -0.51 6.99 -6.57
N GLN A 286 -1.25 8.07 -6.35
CA GLN A 286 -1.25 9.23 -7.27
C GLN A 286 0.11 9.94 -7.36
N ARG A 287 0.44 10.56 -8.50
CA ARG A 287 1.68 11.35 -8.67
C ARG A 287 1.59 12.75 -8.04
N ASP A 288 0.39 13.30 -7.99
CA ASP A 288 0.15 14.60 -7.37
C ASP A 288 0.23 14.53 -5.84
N LYS A 289 0.44 15.69 -5.20
CA LYS A 289 0.38 15.77 -3.73
C LYS A 289 -0.97 15.28 -3.22
N SER A 290 -0.91 14.27 -2.36
CA SER A 290 -2.07 13.75 -1.66
C SER A 290 -2.58 14.77 -0.66
N SER A 291 -3.87 14.70 -0.39
CA SER A 291 -4.48 15.55 0.62
C SER A 291 -5.55 14.84 1.39
N LEU A 292 -5.69 15.20 2.67
CA LEU A 292 -6.63 14.58 3.58
C LEU A 292 -7.20 15.63 4.54
N ARG A 293 -8.51 15.55 4.78
CA ARG A 293 -9.18 16.25 5.89
C ARG A 293 -9.51 15.20 6.94
N MET A 294 -8.89 15.32 8.11
CA MET A 294 -9.06 14.35 9.19
C MET A 294 -9.05 15.05 10.54
N TRP A 295 -9.95 14.62 11.43
CA TRP A 295 -10.16 15.23 12.74
C TRP A 295 -10.29 16.76 12.65
N ASN A 296 -9.58 17.48 13.52
CA ASN A 296 -9.56 18.95 13.58
C ASN A 296 -8.29 19.53 12.94
N HIS A 297 -7.55 18.75 12.14
CA HIS A 297 -6.35 19.26 11.48
C HIS A 297 -6.71 20.18 10.29
N PRO A 298 -5.85 21.17 9.96
CA PRO A 298 -5.93 21.83 8.67
C PRO A 298 -5.73 20.81 7.53
N LEU A 299 -6.03 21.20 6.29
CA LEU A 299 -5.83 20.32 5.13
C LEU A 299 -4.39 19.81 5.09
N LEU A 300 -4.22 18.50 5.28
CA LEU A 300 -2.94 17.83 5.29
C LEU A 300 -2.51 17.59 3.84
N ARG A 301 -1.22 17.74 3.56
CA ARG A 301 -0.64 17.51 2.23
C ARG A 301 0.72 16.85 2.32
N TRP A 302 0.93 15.78 1.56
CA TRP A 302 2.19 15.04 1.51
C TRP A 302 2.42 14.49 0.10
N TRP A 303 3.64 14.01 -0.16
CA TRP A 303 3.95 13.26 -1.37
C TRP A 303 3.63 11.79 -1.13
N SER A 304 2.84 11.20 -2.02
CA SER A 304 2.39 9.82 -1.88
C SER A 304 3.51 8.81 -2.13
N ALA A 305 3.28 7.54 -1.78
CA ALA A 305 4.18 6.46 -2.14
C ALA A 305 4.36 6.37 -3.67
N GLY A 306 3.28 6.49 -4.44
CA GLY A 306 3.29 6.49 -5.90
C GLY A 306 4.09 7.66 -6.50
N ALA A 307 4.01 8.86 -5.93
CA ALA A 307 4.80 10.01 -6.37
C ALA A 307 6.30 9.78 -6.15
N LEU A 308 6.66 9.21 -5.00
CA LEU A 308 8.05 8.86 -4.68
C LEU A 308 8.56 7.75 -5.60
N VAL A 309 7.78 6.69 -5.83
CA VAL A 309 8.15 5.61 -6.75
C VAL A 309 8.25 6.11 -8.19
N SER A 310 7.31 6.93 -8.66
CA SER A 310 7.35 7.52 -10.00
C SER A 310 8.59 8.38 -10.22
N THR A 311 9.13 9.02 -9.18
CA THR A 311 10.38 9.79 -9.27
C THR A 311 11.59 8.89 -9.58
N HIS A 312 11.56 7.63 -9.14
CA HIS A 312 12.65 6.67 -9.34
C HIS A 312 12.47 5.80 -10.59
N LEU A 313 11.22 5.43 -10.91
CA LEU A 313 10.90 4.52 -12.01
C LEU A 313 10.50 5.25 -13.30
N GLY A 314 10.13 6.53 -13.24
CA GLY A 314 9.67 7.28 -14.40
C GLY A 314 8.51 6.59 -15.12
N GLU A 315 8.68 6.33 -16.41
CA GLU A 315 7.71 5.64 -17.28
C GLU A 315 7.52 4.15 -16.93
N GLU A 316 8.40 3.56 -16.10
CA GLU A 316 8.22 2.18 -15.61
C GLU A 316 7.22 2.08 -14.44
N TYR A 317 6.67 3.20 -13.97
CA TYR A 317 5.54 3.26 -13.05
C TYR A 317 4.27 3.66 -13.82
N ALA A 318 3.22 2.85 -13.73
CA ALA A 318 1.90 3.17 -14.26
C ALA A 318 0.84 3.15 -13.15
N PHE A 319 -0.05 4.12 -13.15
CA PHE A 319 -1.12 4.29 -12.17
C PHE A 319 -2.48 4.38 -12.85
N LEU A 320 -3.35 3.45 -12.47
CA LEU A 320 -4.76 3.42 -12.82
C LEU A 320 -5.57 3.92 -11.61
N ALA A 321 -6.12 5.13 -11.70
CA ALA A 321 -6.96 5.70 -10.65
C ALA A 321 -8.38 5.12 -10.77
N THR A 322 -8.96 4.67 -9.66
CA THR A 322 -10.36 4.22 -9.68
C THR A 322 -11.30 5.34 -9.24
N ALA A 323 -12.37 5.55 -9.99
CA ALA A 323 -13.49 6.42 -9.64
C ALA A 323 -14.78 5.59 -9.58
N LEU A 324 -15.78 6.06 -8.82
CA LEU A 324 -17.07 5.37 -8.72
C LEU A 324 -18.26 6.31 -8.95
N GLY A 325 -19.37 5.76 -9.43
CA GLY A 325 -20.64 6.46 -9.56
C GLY A 325 -21.37 6.52 -8.22
N THR A 326 -21.87 5.39 -7.72
CA THR A 326 -22.64 5.36 -6.48
C THR A 326 -22.06 4.44 -5.42
N LEU A 327 -22.23 4.84 -4.16
CA LEU A 327 -21.95 4.09 -2.94
C LEU A 327 -23.11 4.35 -1.96
N ARG A 328 -24.28 3.83 -2.34
CA ARG A 328 -25.58 4.24 -1.76
C ARG A 328 -25.71 3.94 -0.27
N HIS A 329 -25.11 2.86 0.24
CA HIS A 329 -25.16 2.52 1.66
C HIS A 329 -24.38 3.52 2.55
N HIS A 330 -23.52 4.34 1.97
CA HIS A 330 -22.86 5.47 2.63
C HIS A 330 -23.44 6.83 2.21
N GLY A 331 -24.58 6.87 1.50
CA GLY A 331 -25.24 8.10 1.08
C GLY A 331 -24.56 8.82 -0.09
N VAL A 332 -23.68 8.14 -0.81
CA VAL A 332 -23.07 8.66 -2.04
C VAL A 332 -23.95 8.26 -3.23
N ASP A 333 -24.86 9.15 -3.59
CA ASP A 333 -25.83 8.94 -4.68
C ASP A 333 -25.24 9.28 -6.06
N THR A 334 -26.08 9.22 -7.10
CA THR A 334 -25.71 9.53 -8.49
C THR A 334 -24.95 10.86 -8.59
N PRO A 335 -23.76 10.87 -9.23
CA PRO A 335 -22.97 12.09 -9.39
C PRO A 335 -23.68 13.13 -10.26
N ALA A 336 -23.42 14.41 -9.99
CA ALA A 336 -23.97 15.50 -10.79
C ALA A 336 -23.41 15.46 -12.23
N PRO A 337 -24.21 15.72 -13.27
CA PRO A 337 -23.84 15.50 -14.67
C PRO A 337 -22.70 16.39 -15.18
N ASP A 338 -22.38 17.46 -14.45
CA ASP A 338 -21.28 18.40 -14.72
C ASP A 338 -19.95 18.00 -14.04
N THR A 339 -19.93 16.88 -13.30
CA THR A 339 -18.71 16.30 -12.71
C THR A 339 -18.12 15.21 -13.61
N LEU A 340 -16.85 14.87 -13.41
CA LEU A 340 -16.20 13.79 -14.16
C LEU A 340 -16.94 12.47 -13.98
N GLU A 341 -17.24 12.08 -12.74
CA GLU A 341 -17.99 10.86 -12.46
C GLU A 341 -19.42 10.91 -13.03
N GLY A 342 -20.02 12.10 -13.15
CA GLY A 342 -21.32 12.31 -13.81
C GLY A 342 -21.30 11.99 -15.29
N LEU A 343 -20.28 12.49 -15.99
CA LEU A 343 -20.06 12.19 -17.41
C LEU A 343 -19.83 10.70 -17.63
N LEU A 344 -19.00 10.07 -16.79
CA LEU A 344 -18.72 8.62 -16.85
C LEU A 344 -19.96 7.79 -16.48
N HIS A 345 -20.80 8.27 -15.55
CA HIS A 345 -22.05 7.59 -15.17
C HIS A 345 -23.05 7.50 -16.32
N GLY A 346 -23.00 8.44 -17.27
CA GLY A 346 -23.87 8.46 -18.45
C GLY A 346 -23.53 7.39 -19.51
N LEU A 347 -22.38 6.73 -19.41
CA LEU A 347 -21.95 5.71 -20.36
C LEU A 347 -22.73 4.39 -20.19
N PRO A 348 -22.88 3.55 -21.23
CA PRO A 348 -23.58 2.27 -21.14
C PRO A 348 -22.68 1.14 -20.63
N GLY A 349 -23.07 0.48 -19.52
CA GLY A 349 -22.25 -0.54 -18.84
C GLY A 349 -21.93 -0.18 -17.38
N ASP A 350 -21.24 -1.09 -16.69
CA ASP A 350 -21.02 -1.00 -15.24
C ASP A 350 -19.57 -0.69 -14.87
N ARG A 351 -18.62 -1.03 -15.74
CA ARG A 351 -17.18 -0.88 -15.50
C ARG A 351 -16.47 -0.48 -16.78
N TYR A 352 -15.58 0.51 -16.70
CA TYR A 352 -14.78 0.96 -17.85
C TYR A 352 -13.33 1.19 -17.47
N LEU A 353 -12.45 1.00 -18.43
CA LEU A 353 -11.11 1.55 -18.46
C LEU A 353 -11.06 2.65 -19.51
N LEU A 354 -10.53 3.81 -19.14
CA LEU A 354 -10.32 4.94 -20.04
C LEU A 354 -8.85 5.38 -19.99
N ASP A 355 -8.27 5.66 -21.15
CA ASP A 355 -7.00 6.38 -21.26
C ASP A 355 -7.17 7.81 -20.74
N ALA A 356 -6.36 8.21 -19.75
CA ALA A 356 -6.53 9.49 -19.08
C ALA A 356 -6.19 10.69 -19.99
N ALA A 357 -5.22 10.54 -20.90
CA ALA A 357 -4.83 11.58 -21.84
C ALA A 357 -5.92 11.78 -22.93
N ARG A 358 -6.49 10.69 -23.43
CA ARG A 358 -7.65 10.74 -24.35
C ARG A 358 -8.87 11.31 -23.66
N LEU A 359 -9.11 10.92 -22.40
CA LEU A 359 -10.21 11.47 -21.60
C LEU A 359 -10.03 12.98 -21.37
N SER A 360 -8.83 13.43 -21.00
CA SER A 360 -8.51 14.86 -20.89
C SER A 360 -8.74 15.61 -22.21
N THR A 361 -8.34 15.02 -23.34
CA THR A 361 -8.58 15.59 -24.68
C THR A 361 -10.07 15.70 -24.99
N ALA A 362 -10.87 14.67 -24.66
CA ALA A 362 -12.31 14.65 -24.90
C ALA A 362 -13.10 15.65 -24.03
N LEU A 363 -12.57 16.02 -22.86
CA LEU A 363 -13.13 17.04 -21.98
C LEU A 363 -12.81 18.47 -22.46
N GLY A 364 -11.74 18.64 -23.25
CA GLY A 364 -11.33 19.94 -23.79
C GLY A 364 -10.91 20.95 -22.71
N ASP A 365 -11.02 22.24 -23.03
CA ASP A 365 -10.51 23.34 -22.19
C ASP A 365 -11.41 23.68 -20.98
N THR A 366 -12.60 23.08 -20.87
CA THR A 366 -13.53 23.31 -19.76
C THR A 366 -13.57 22.07 -18.87
N PRO A 367 -12.70 21.98 -17.84
CA PRO A 367 -12.66 20.81 -16.98
C PRO A 367 -13.99 20.64 -16.24
N PRO A 368 -14.46 19.40 -16.04
CA PRO A 368 -15.66 19.16 -15.25
C PRO A 368 -15.46 19.57 -13.79
N GLY A 369 -16.56 19.78 -13.07
CA GLY A 369 -16.53 20.11 -11.65
C GLY A 369 -15.94 18.98 -10.82
N VAL A 370 -15.24 19.35 -9.73
CA VAL A 370 -14.81 18.39 -8.71
C VAL A 370 -16.05 17.92 -7.94
N ARG A 371 -16.28 16.59 -7.91
CA ARG A 371 -17.35 16.02 -7.12
C ARG A 371 -17.05 16.18 -5.63
N VAL A 372 -18.07 16.55 -4.85
CA VAL A 372 -18.00 16.59 -3.38
C VAL A 372 -18.80 15.41 -2.83
N SER A 373 -18.17 14.60 -2.00
CA SER A 373 -18.82 13.46 -1.33
C SER A 373 -19.42 13.88 0.02
N PRO A 374 -20.65 13.44 0.36
CA PRO A 374 -21.18 13.56 1.73
C PRO A 374 -20.55 12.57 2.71
N TYR A 375 -19.90 11.52 2.21
CA TYR A 375 -19.20 10.51 3.00
C TYR A 375 -17.69 10.76 2.97
N TYR A 376 -17.09 10.94 4.15
CA TYR A 376 -15.66 11.24 4.29
C TYR A 376 -14.73 10.13 3.83
N GLY A 377 -15.21 8.87 3.81
CA GLY A 377 -14.42 7.72 3.38
C GLY A 377 -14.34 7.53 1.86
N TYR A 378 -15.10 8.31 1.08
CA TYR A 378 -14.99 8.35 -0.37
C TYR A 378 -14.24 9.61 -0.81
N ALA A 379 -13.15 9.42 -1.55
CA ALA A 379 -12.34 10.45 -2.19
C ALA A 379 -12.63 10.49 -3.71
N PRO A 380 -13.45 11.45 -4.19
CA PRO A 380 -13.71 11.62 -5.61
C PRO A 380 -12.44 11.98 -6.38
N LEU A 381 -12.39 11.64 -7.67
CA LEU A 381 -11.23 11.93 -8.51
C LEU A 381 -11.26 13.41 -8.90
N ASP A 382 -10.18 14.14 -8.62
CA ASP A 382 -10.04 15.52 -9.07
C ASP A 382 -9.69 15.52 -10.57
N PRO A 383 -10.52 16.10 -11.46
CA PRO A 383 -10.26 16.13 -12.89
C PRO A 383 -8.92 16.79 -13.26
N ALA A 384 -8.40 17.67 -12.41
CA ALA A 384 -7.08 18.28 -12.59
C ALA A 384 -5.93 17.26 -12.50
N GLN A 385 -6.17 16.07 -11.95
CA GLN A 385 -5.19 14.98 -11.85
C GLN A 385 -5.13 14.12 -13.11
N LEU A 386 -6.07 14.24 -14.06
CA LEU A 386 -6.06 13.42 -15.29
C LEU A 386 -4.72 13.43 -16.04
N PRO A 387 -3.98 14.56 -16.14
CA PRO A 387 -2.67 14.56 -16.79
C PRO A 387 -1.57 13.79 -16.04
N SER A 388 -1.78 13.43 -14.78
CA SER A 388 -0.81 12.75 -13.91
C SER A 388 -1.14 11.27 -13.67
N VAL A 389 -2.25 10.78 -14.25
CA VAL A 389 -2.75 9.41 -14.18
C VAL A 389 -2.60 8.77 -15.56
N ASP A 390 -2.34 7.46 -15.64
CA ASP A 390 -2.19 6.77 -16.92
C ASP A 390 -3.56 6.31 -17.45
N GLY A 391 -4.42 5.81 -16.58
CA GLY A 391 -5.80 5.45 -16.92
C GLY A 391 -6.78 5.61 -15.78
N VAL A 392 -8.06 5.74 -16.12
CA VAL A 392 -9.17 5.81 -15.15
C VAL A 392 -9.97 4.52 -15.23
N VAL A 393 -10.06 3.81 -14.12
CA VAL A 393 -10.99 2.71 -13.93
C VAL A 393 -12.26 3.28 -13.32
N TYR A 394 -13.40 3.15 -14.00
CA TYR A 394 -14.67 3.62 -13.49
C TYR A 394 -15.57 2.45 -13.09
N VAL A 395 -16.18 2.52 -11.91
CA VAL A 395 -17.18 1.56 -11.41
C VAL A 395 -18.50 2.28 -11.18
N ARG A 396 -19.54 1.92 -11.93
CA ARG A 396 -20.82 2.65 -11.92
C ARG A 396 -21.51 2.62 -10.56
N ASP A 397 -21.67 1.43 -10.00
CA ASP A 397 -22.39 1.22 -8.76
C ASP A 397 -21.61 0.24 -7.88
N VAL A 398 -21.30 0.65 -6.66
CA VAL A 398 -20.81 -0.25 -5.62
C VAL A 398 -22.01 -0.84 -4.90
N THR A 399 -22.19 -2.15 -5.06
CA THR A 399 -23.28 -2.88 -4.40
C THR A 399 -22.82 -3.39 -3.05
N ARG A 400 -23.67 -3.21 -2.04
CA ARG A 400 -23.43 -3.76 -0.71
C ARG A 400 -23.43 -5.29 -0.77
N ASP A 401 -22.30 -5.90 -0.49
CA ASP A 401 -22.25 -7.33 -0.20
C ASP A 401 -22.93 -7.62 1.15
N GLN A 402 -23.69 -8.72 1.23
CA GLN A 402 -24.43 -9.12 2.42
C GLN A 402 -23.51 -9.60 3.58
N GLY A 403 -22.18 -9.59 3.41
CA GLY A 403 -21.18 -9.93 4.43
C GLY A 403 -20.62 -8.68 5.11
N ARG A 404 -21.25 -8.27 6.21
CA ARG A 404 -20.93 -7.02 6.93
C ARG A 404 -19.55 -7.10 7.61
N LEU A 405 -18.61 -6.24 7.21
CA LEU A 405 -17.62 -5.67 8.13
C LEU A 405 -18.34 -4.62 9.00
N PRO A 406 -18.20 -4.63 10.33
CA PRO A 406 -18.72 -3.54 11.16
C PRO A 406 -18.01 -2.23 10.78
N ASP A 407 -18.76 -1.12 10.78
CA ASP A 407 -18.19 0.22 10.66
C ASP A 407 -17.00 0.34 11.62
N MET A 408 -15.82 0.67 11.10
CA MET A 408 -14.68 1.06 11.93
C MET A 408 -15.13 2.23 12.79
N PRO A 409 -15.21 2.09 14.12
CA PRO A 409 -15.61 3.19 14.97
C PRO A 409 -14.47 4.21 14.98
N VAL A 410 -14.59 5.27 14.19
CA VAL A 410 -13.93 6.54 14.51
C VAL A 410 -14.64 7.04 15.76
N ARG A 411 -14.14 6.63 16.93
CA ARG A 411 -14.51 7.29 18.18
C ARG A 411 -14.09 8.75 18.02
N ARG A 412 -15.09 9.63 18.20
CA ARG A 412 -14.99 11.09 18.07
C ARG A 412 -13.85 11.67 18.89
#